data_AF-A0A257NJ87-F1
#
_entry.id   AF-A0A257NJ87-F1
#
_cell.length_a   1.000
_cell.length_b   1.000
_cell.length_c   1.000
_cell.angle_alpha   90.00
_cell.angle_beta   90.00
_cell.angle_gamma   90.00
#
_symmetry.space_group_name_H-M   'P 1'
#
loop_
_entity.id
_entity.type
_entity.pdbx_description
1 polymer ?
#
loop_
_entity_poly.entity_id
_entity_poly.type
_entity_poly.pdbx_seq_one_letter_code
_entity_poly.pdbx_strand_id
1 'polypeptide(L)'
;MIVTLPPITGSRHAALTDLPLTTLPIPDTAEGMAASLRDGIAALPATATGVLILLADLPEIDTDDLTAMIALFEGDPTRILRAETATGQPGHPVLFPRSAFADFAGL
;
A
#
# COMPACT_ATOMS: atom_id res chain seq x y z
N MET A 1 1.04 6.10 -7.57
CA MET A 1 0.67 4.85 -6.88
C MET A 1 1.63 3.75 -7.31
N ILE A 2 2.15 2.97 -6.36
CA ILE A 2 3.00 1.81 -6.66
C ILE A 2 2.14 0.54 -6.52
N VAL A 3 2.23 -0.36 -7.48
CA VAL A 3 1.58 -1.68 -7.44
C VAL A 3 2.67 -2.75 -7.45
N THR A 4 2.76 -3.53 -6.39
CA THR A 4 3.69 -4.65 -6.27
C THR A 4 3.06 -5.93 -6.80
N LEU A 5 3.73 -6.63 -7.70
CA LEU A 5 3.21 -7.87 -8.30
C LEU A 5 4.35 -8.79 -8.76
N PRO A 6 4.12 -10.11 -8.90
CA PRO A 6 5.12 -11.03 -9.44
C PRO A 6 5.64 -10.60 -10.84
N PRO A 7 6.89 -10.93 -11.22
CA PRO A 7 7.45 -10.60 -12.52
C PRO A 7 6.79 -11.34 -13.70
N ILE A 8 5.98 -12.36 -13.42
CA ILE A 8 5.31 -13.18 -14.42
C ILE A 8 4.18 -12.38 -15.08
N THR A 9 4.25 -12.21 -16.40
CA THR A 9 3.21 -11.56 -17.20
C THR A 9 1.91 -12.38 -17.22
N GLY A 10 0.76 -11.73 -17.09
CA GLY A 10 -0.55 -12.39 -17.08
C GLY A 10 -1.70 -11.40 -16.96
N SER A 11 -2.90 -11.89 -16.61
CA SER A 11 -4.12 -11.06 -16.53
C SER A 11 -3.99 -9.87 -15.58
N ARG A 12 -3.26 -10.03 -14.47
CA ARG A 12 -2.99 -8.95 -13.51
C ARG A 12 -2.19 -7.80 -14.14
N HIS A 13 -1.14 -8.12 -14.90
CA HIS A 13 -0.36 -7.09 -15.63
C HIS A 13 -1.19 -6.44 -16.73
N ALA A 14 -1.94 -7.25 -17.49
CA ALA A 14 -2.79 -6.74 -18.55
C ALA A 14 -3.83 -5.73 -18.04
N ALA A 15 -4.43 -6.00 -16.87
CA ALA A 15 -5.41 -5.11 -16.23
C ALA A 15 -4.83 -3.76 -15.77
N LEU A 16 -3.49 -3.66 -15.65
CA LEU A 16 -2.80 -2.43 -15.25
C LEU A 16 -2.23 -1.66 -16.45
N THR A 17 -2.34 -2.22 -17.66
CA THR A 17 -1.92 -1.55 -18.90
C THR A 17 -2.65 -0.22 -19.06
N ASP A 18 -1.94 0.81 -19.52
CA ASP A 18 -2.45 2.16 -19.77
C ASP A 18 -2.94 2.94 -18.54
N LEU A 19 -2.76 2.40 -17.32
CA LEU A 19 -3.02 3.13 -16.08
C LEU A 19 -1.80 3.99 -15.68
N PRO A 20 -2.00 5.19 -15.10
CA PRO A 20 -0.93 6.08 -14.66
C PRO A 20 -0.35 5.62 -13.31
N LEU A 21 0.24 4.42 -13.29
CA LEU A 21 0.80 3.79 -12.09
C LEU A 21 2.23 3.31 -12.32
N THR A 22 2.95 3.07 -11.22
CA THR A 22 4.26 2.43 -11.23
C THR A 22 4.10 0.97 -10.84
N THR A 23 4.40 0.05 -11.74
CA THR A 23 4.49 -1.38 -11.41
C THR A 23 5.87 -1.70 -10.82
N LEU A 24 5.89 -2.46 -9.73
CA LEU A 24 7.12 -2.94 -9.09
C LEU A 24 7.11 -4.48 -9.10
N PRO A 25 7.94 -5.13 -9.95
CA PRO A 25 8.03 -6.58 -9.98
C PRO A 25 8.73 -7.11 -8.72
N ILE A 26 8.10 -8.06 -8.03
CA ILE A 26 8.62 -8.70 -6.81
C ILE A 26 9.05 -10.14 -7.14
N PRO A 27 10.36 -10.43 -7.29
CA PRO A 27 10.83 -11.74 -7.69
C PRO A 27 10.65 -12.81 -6.60
N ASP A 28 10.79 -12.41 -5.33
CA ASP A 28 10.81 -13.32 -4.18
C ASP A 28 9.40 -13.63 -3.65
N THR A 29 8.50 -14.06 -4.54
CA THR A 29 7.10 -14.33 -4.19
C THR A 29 6.92 -15.44 -3.15
N ALA A 30 7.95 -16.27 -2.93
CA ALA A 30 7.94 -17.34 -1.94
C ALA A 30 7.95 -16.82 -0.50
N GLU A 31 8.41 -15.59 -0.25
CA GLU A 31 8.35 -14.92 1.06
C GLU A 31 6.94 -14.36 1.38
N GLY A 32 5.98 -14.55 0.48
CA GLY A 32 4.62 -14.04 0.64
C GLY A 32 4.56 -12.51 0.56
N MET A 33 3.67 -11.91 1.36
CA MET A 33 3.47 -10.45 1.34
C MET A 33 4.65 -9.66 1.92
N ALA A 34 5.53 -10.29 2.71
CA ALA A 34 6.66 -9.60 3.33
C ALA A 34 7.58 -8.95 2.28
N ALA A 35 7.94 -9.68 1.22
CA ALA A 35 8.75 -9.15 0.13
C ALA A 35 8.08 -7.96 -0.58
N SER A 36 6.78 -8.06 -0.89
CA SER A 36 6.02 -6.97 -1.51
C SER A 36 6.01 -5.71 -0.65
N LEU A 37 5.81 -5.85 0.66
CA LEU A 37 5.80 -4.72 1.58
C LEU A 37 7.20 -4.10 1.69
N ARG A 38 8.23 -4.92 1.93
CA ARG A 38 9.62 -4.49 2.06
C ARG A 38 10.08 -3.68 0.85
N ASP A 39 9.91 -4.26 -0.35
CA ASP A 39 10.35 -3.64 -1.60
C ASP A 39 9.47 -2.46 -2.00
N GLY A 40 8.16 -2.55 -1.75
CA GLY A 40 7.22 -1.46 -2.00
C GLY A 40 7.53 -0.22 -1.17
N ILE A 41 7.87 -0.39 0.12
CA ILE A 41 8.30 0.69 1.00
C ILE A 41 9.67 1.24 0.57
N ALA A 42 10.62 0.36 0.21
CA ALA A 42 11.94 0.77 -0.27
C ALA A 42 11.89 1.59 -1.57
N ALA A 43 10.86 1.39 -2.40
CA ALA A 43 10.64 2.12 -3.64
C ALA A 43 9.98 3.51 -3.45
N LEU A 44 9.54 3.86 -2.24
CA LEU A 44 8.95 5.17 -1.98
C LEU A 44 9.96 6.31 -2.16
N PRO A 45 9.53 7.49 -2.64
CA PRO A 45 10.42 8.63 -2.74
C PRO A 45 10.90 9.08 -1.35
N ALA A 46 12.11 9.62 -1.27
CA ALA A 46 12.66 10.13 -0.02
C ALA A 46 11.80 11.23 0.62
N THR A 47 10.96 11.91 -0.15
CA THR A 47 10.02 12.94 0.33
C THR A 47 8.72 12.37 0.93
N ALA A 48 8.48 11.07 0.85
CA ALA A 48 7.27 10.47 1.42
C ALA A 48 7.23 10.63 2.94
N THR A 49 6.10 11.13 3.44
CA THR A 49 5.82 11.34 4.87
C THR A 49 5.00 10.21 5.49
N GLY A 50 4.33 9.41 4.66
CA GLY A 50 3.59 8.23 5.03
C GLY A 50 3.27 7.37 3.81
N VAL A 51 2.69 6.20 4.04
CA VAL A 51 2.29 5.24 3.01
C VAL A 51 0.93 4.64 3.36
N LEU A 52 0.00 4.64 2.41
CA LEU A 52 -1.29 3.97 2.53
C LEU A 52 -1.22 2.61 1.81
N ILE A 53 -1.46 1.53 2.55
CA ILE A 53 -1.35 0.16 2.07
C ILE A 53 -2.76 -0.44 1.94
N LEU A 54 -3.13 -0.78 0.72
CA LEU A 54 -4.41 -1.37 0.32
C LEU A 54 -4.17 -2.68 -0.43
N LEU A 55 -5.08 -3.65 -0.27
CA LEU A 55 -5.10 -4.89 -1.05
C LEU A 55 -5.98 -4.70 -2.30
N ALA A 56 -5.55 -5.29 -3.43
CA ALA A 56 -6.21 -5.11 -4.71
C ALA A 56 -7.59 -5.80 -4.83
N ASP A 57 -7.94 -6.66 -3.88
CA ASP A 57 -9.19 -7.44 -3.83
C ASP A 57 -10.27 -6.82 -2.94
N LEU A 58 -10.17 -5.52 -2.65
CA LEU A 58 -11.15 -4.73 -1.89
C LEU A 58 -11.86 -3.72 -2.81
N PRO A 59 -12.74 -4.18 -3.74
CA PRO A 59 -13.36 -3.32 -4.75
C PRO A 59 -14.39 -2.33 -4.19
N GLU A 60 -14.87 -2.53 -2.95
CA GLU A 60 -15.77 -1.60 -2.29
C GLU A 60 -15.08 -0.35 -1.74
N ILE A 61 -13.75 -0.35 -1.62
CA ILE A 61 -12.97 0.82 -1.18
C ILE A 61 -12.75 1.75 -2.37
N ASP A 62 -13.20 3.00 -2.23
CA ASP A 62 -13.16 3.97 -3.32
C ASP A 62 -12.21 5.15 -3.06
N THR A 63 -12.24 6.14 -3.95
CA THR A 63 -11.37 7.33 -3.86
C THR A 63 -11.70 8.21 -2.65
N ASP A 64 -12.97 8.28 -2.24
CA ASP A 64 -13.40 9.11 -1.13
C ASP A 64 -12.89 8.51 0.19
N ASP A 65 -12.91 7.18 0.33
CA ASP A 65 -12.32 6.48 1.47
C ASP A 65 -10.82 6.77 1.62
N LEU A 66 -10.06 6.61 0.53
CA LEU A 66 -8.61 6.82 0.53
C LEU A 66 -8.28 8.30 0.81
N THR A 67 -9.03 9.23 0.22
CA THR A 67 -8.85 10.67 0.43
C THR A 67 -9.15 11.07 1.86
N ALA A 68 -10.21 10.53 2.47
CA ALA A 68 -10.54 10.77 3.87
C ALA A 68 -9.45 10.29 4.82
N MET A 69 -8.89 9.10 4.59
CA MET A 69 -7.78 8.58 5.39
C MET A 69 -6.52 9.45 5.25
N ILE A 70 -6.20 9.90 4.04
CA ILE A 70 -5.05 10.79 3.79
C ILE A 70 -5.25 12.13 4.52
N ALA A 71 -6.42 12.75 4.39
CA ALA A 71 -6.73 14.02 5.05
C ALA A 71 -6.64 13.92 6.58
N LEU A 72 -7.11 12.81 7.16
CA LEU A 72 -6.96 12.54 8.61
C LEU A 72 -5.49 12.41 9.01
N PHE A 73 -4.69 11.74 8.20
CA PHE A 73 -3.26 11.57 8.46
C PHE A 73 -2.49 12.88 8.34
N GLU A 74 -2.83 13.74 7.38
CA GLU A 74 -2.20 15.06 7.23
C GLU A 74 -2.41 15.94 8.47
N GLY A 75 -3.50 15.74 9.22
CA GLY A 75 -3.75 16.40 10.50
C GLY A 75 -2.85 15.93 11.66
N ASP A 76 -2.38 14.68 11.63
CA ASP A 76 -1.42 14.11 12.59
C ASP A 76 -0.54 13.03 11.91
N PRO A 77 0.51 13.44 11.15
CA PRO A 77 1.29 12.55 10.29
C PRO A 77 2.28 11.66 11.05
N THR A 78 2.05 11.48 12.35
CA THR A 78 2.90 10.68 13.25
C THR A 78 2.24 9.37 13.66
N ARG A 79 0.94 9.22 13.42
CA ARG A 79 0.16 8.04 13.86
C ARG A 79 -0.09 7.07 12.72
N ILE A 80 -0.16 5.79 13.07
CA ILE A 80 -0.72 4.76 12.19
C ILE A 80 -2.23 4.94 12.17
N LEU A 81 -2.83 5.01 10.98
CA LEU A 81 -4.28 4.98 10.80
C LEU A 81 -4.68 3.64 10.20
N ARG A 82 -5.71 3.01 10.76
CA ARG A 82 -6.23 1.74 10.27
C ARG A 82 -7.71 1.88 10.02
N ALA A 83 -8.16 1.51 8.82
CA ALA A 83 -9.57 1.49 8.50
C ALA A 83 -10.27 0.37 9.26
N GLU A 84 -11.56 0.57 9.51
CA GLU A 84 -12.46 -0.40 10.12
C GLU A 84 -13.69 -0.58 9.24
N THR A 85 -14.30 -1.76 9.30
CA THR A 85 -15.63 -1.97 8.71
C THR A 85 -16.68 -1.14 9.45
N ALA A 86 -17.87 -1.02 8.87
CA ALA A 86 -19.01 -0.38 9.54
C ALA A 86 -19.39 -1.03 10.90
N THR A 87 -18.94 -2.27 11.16
CA THR A 87 -19.13 -2.97 12.44
C THR A 87 -17.95 -2.82 13.39
N GLY A 88 -16.98 -1.96 13.09
CA GLY A 88 -15.78 -1.71 13.91
C GLY A 88 -14.70 -2.78 13.83
N GLN A 89 -14.71 -3.64 12.80
CA GLN A 89 -13.66 -4.65 12.63
C GLN A 89 -12.45 -4.02 11.91
N PRO A 90 -11.26 -3.99 12.52
CA PRO A 90 -10.09 -3.39 11.88
C PRO A 90 -9.58 -4.22 10.68
N GLY A 91 -9.23 -3.53 9.60
CA GLY A 91 -8.88 -4.10 8.30
C GLY A 91 -7.90 -3.24 7.51
N HIS A 92 -8.01 -3.29 6.18
CA HIS A 92 -7.34 -2.39 5.24
C HIS A 92 -8.32 -1.33 4.73
N PRO A 93 -7.84 -0.17 4.24
CA PRO A 93 -6.44 0.25 4.16
C PRO A 93 -5.77 0.51 5.52
N VAL A 94 -4.44 0.52 5.54
CA VAL A 94 -3.64 0.96 6.69
C VAL A 94 -2.62 2.00 6.24
N LEU A 95 -2.59 3.14 6.91
CA LEU A 95 -1.65 4.21 6.66
C LEU A 95 -0.56 4.21 7.73
N PHE A 96 0.70 4.07 7.31
CA PHE A 96 1.86 4.11 8.18
C PHE A 96 2.64 5.42 8.02
N PRO A 97 3.09 6.03 9.13
CA PRO A 97 3.97 7.20 9.07
C PRO A 97 5.39 6.79 8.64
N ARG A 98 6.16 7.76 8.13
CA ARG A 98 7.57 7.56 7.73
C ARG A 98 8.43 6.93 8.82
N SER A 99 8.15 7.22 10.09
CA SER A 99 8.87 6.63 11.23
C SER A 99 8.80 5.11 11.28
N ALA A 100 7.74 4.50 10.72
CA ALA A 100 7.57 3.06 10.67
C ALA A 100 8.28 2.40 9.47
N PHE A 101 8.80 3.16 8.49
CA PHE A 101 9.34 2.58 7.26
C PHE A 101 10.55 1.67 7.52
N ALA A 102 11.36 1.99 8.53
CA ALA A 102 12.51 1.17 8.89
C ALA A 102 12.11 -0.22 9.40
N ASP A 103 10.93 -0.35 10.02
CA ASP A 103 10.44 -1.63 10.57
C ASP A 103 10.08 -2.62 9.46
N PHE A 104 9.69 -2.12 8.27
CA PHE A 104 9.41 -2.97 7.10
C PHE A 104 10.65 -3.67 6.55
N ALA A 105 11.84 -3.10 6.76
CA ALA A 105 13.09 -3.71 6.30
C ALA A 105 13.40 -5.03 7.01
N GLY A 106 12.84 -5.24 8.21
CA GLY A 106 13.02 -6.45 9.02
C GLY A 106 11.94 -7.52 8.86
N LEU A 107 10.96 -7.31 7.97
CA LEU A 107 9.95 -8.32 7.63
C LEU A 107 10.55 -9.53 6.91
#